data_AF-A0A7S3ZHD6-F1
#
_entry.id   AF-A0A7S3ZHD6-F1
#
_cell.length_a   1.000
_cell.length_b   1.000
_cell.length_c   1.000
_cell.angle_alpha   90.00
_cell.angle_beta   90.00
_cell.angle_gamma   90.00
#
_symmetry.space_group_name_H-M   'P 1'
#
loop_
_entity.id
_entity.type
_entity.pdbx_description
1 polymer ?
#
loop_
_entity_poly.entity_id
_entity_poly.type
_entity_poly.pdbx_seq_one_letter_code
_entity_poly.pdbx_strand_id
1 'polypeptide(L)'
;MDMLCCKGSSLSECLNDFEEWLDREGVGGEGSSSSSSKPSRLAIVTWSDADCLSAIRRNCEALKIPFPDRFAHWINLKELFKQHFKRKPTMGLKREVEAL
;
A
#
# COMPACT_ATOMS: atom_id res chain seq x y z
N MET A 1 29.66 -19.41 -14.73
CA MET A 1 28.74 -18.37 -15.21
C MET A 1 28.06 -17.80 -13.97
N ASP A 2 28.71 -16.82 -13.35
CA ASP A 2 28.22 -16.18 -12.14
C ASP A 2 27.19 -15.12 -12.51
N MET A 3 25.91 -15.45 -12.33
CA MET A 3 24.86 -14.45 -12.27
C MET A 3 24.99 -13.75 -10.91
N LEU A 4 25.43 -12.49 -10.91
CA LEU A 4 25.25 -11.59 -9.77
C LEU A 4 23.76 -11.58 -9.39
N CYS A 5 23.39 -12.35 -8.36
CA CYS A 5 22.07 -12.35 -7.77
C CYS A 5 21.90 -11.02 -7.03
N CYS A 6 21.17 -10.08 -7.62
CA CYS A 6 20.62 -8.94 -6.91
C CYS A 6 19.73 -9.47 -5.79
N LYS A 7 20.27 -9.64 -4.57
CA LYS A 7 19.49 -10.08 -3.41
C LYS A 7 18.54 -8.96 -2.98
N GLY A 8 17.37 -8.89 -3.60
CA GLY A 8 16.24 -8.18 -3.03
C GLY A 8 15.70 -8.96 -1.81
N SER A 9 15.16 -8.26 -0.83
CA SER A 9 14.44 -8.88 0.28
C SER A 9 13.21 -9.63 -0.24
N SER A 10 12.85 -10.73 0.41
CA SER A 10 11.60 -11.43 0.13
C SER A 10 10.40 -10.54 0.46
N LEU A 11 9.24 -10.83 -0.15
CA LEU A 11 8.01 -10.10 0.16
C LEU A 11 7.64 -10.20 1.65
N SER A 12 7.88 -11.35 2.28
CA SER A 12 7.61 -11.51 3.71
C SER A 12 8.48 -10.60 4.57
N GLU A 13 9.76 -10.46 4.24
CA GLU A 13 10.66 -9.55 4.94
C GLU A 13 10.21 -8.10 4.73
N CYS A 14 9.90 -7.71 3.49
CA CYS A 14 9.41 -6.36 3.21
C CYS A 14 8.11 -6.02 3.95
N LEU A 15 7.19 -6.98 4.11
CA LEU A 15 5.95 -6.79 4.86
C LEU A 15 6.20 -6.61 6.36
N ASN A 16 7.13 -7.39 6.93
CA ASN A 16 7.51 -7.24 8.34
C ASN A 16 8.22 -5.90 8.59
N ASP A 17 9.20 -5.55 7.76
CA ASP A 17 9.92 -4.27 7.83
C ASP A 17 8.96 -3.08 7.73
N PHE A 18 7.91 -3.22 6.92
CA PHE A 18 6.87 -2.20 6.79
C PHE A 18 6.04 -2.04 8.06
N GLU A 19 5.61 -3.13 8.69
CA GLU A 19 4.87 -3.07 9.97
C GLU A 19 5.75 -2.50 11.10
N GLU A 20 7.02 -2.93 11.20
CA GLU A 20 7.98 -2.37 12.16
C GLU A 20 8.23 -0.87 11.94
N TRP A 21 8.25 -0.42 10.68
CA TRP A 21 8.33 1.00 10.36
C TRP A 21 7.07 1.74 10.84
N LEU A 22 5.88 1.21 10.60
CA LEU A 22 4.63 1.83 11.05
C LEU A 22 4.55 1.94 12.57
N ASP A 23 4.99 0.92 13.30
CA ASP A 23 5.07 0.94 14.77
C ASP A 23 6.01 2.02 15.28
N ARG A 24 7.19 2.15 14.66
CA ARG A 24 8.17 3.19 15.00
C ARG A 24 7.65 4.59 14.74
N GLU A 25 6.88 4.79 13.66
CA GLU A 25 6.23 6.07 13.35
C GLU A 25 4.98 6.33 14.21
N GLY A 26 4.61 5.42 15.11
CA GLY A 26 3.45 5.57 16.00
C GLY A 26 2.10 5.43 15.29
N VAL A 27 2.10 4.84 14.09
CA VAL A 27 0.90 4.64 13.26
C VAL A 27 0.46 3.18 13.13
N GLY A 28 1.27 2.22 13.60
CA GLY A 28 1.04 0.77 13.55
C GLY A 28 0.05 0.22 14.59
N GLY A 29 -0.87 1.05 15.08
CA GLY A 29 -1.69 0.78 16.26
C GLY A 29 -2.62 -0.43 16.20
N GLU A 30 -2.09 -1.61 16.52
CA GLU A 30 -2.78 -2.73 17.13
C GLU A 30 -1.89 -3.32 18.25
N GLY A 31 -1.69 -2.60 19.38
CA GLY A 31 -1.08 -3.28 20.54
C GLY A 31 -0.34 -2.49 21.62
N SER A 32 -0.22 -1.15 21.57
CA SER A 32 0.42 -0.43 22.70
C SER A 32 -0.59 0.09 23.71
N SER A 33 -0.89 -0.78 24.66
CA SER A 33 -1.65 -0.55 25.89
C SER A 33 -0.98 0.49 26.80
N SER A 34 -1.13 1.78 26.50
CA SER A 34 -0.97 2.84 27.50
C SER A 34 -1.73 4.10 27.11
N SER A 35 -2.85 4.32 27.80
CA SER A 35 -3.57 5.60 27.97
C SER A 35 -3.83 6.48 26.74
N SER A 36 -5.10 6.50 26.30
CA SER A 36 -5.77 7.62 25.61
C SER A 36 -5.29 8.05 24.21
N SER A 37 -4.48 7.26 23.52
CA SER A 37 -4.14 7.54 22.12
C SER A 37 -5.30 7.18 21.19
N LYS A 38 -5.82 8.17 20.47
CA LYS A 38 -6.81 7.98 19.40
C LYS A 38 -6.30 6.90 18.42
N PRO A 39 -7.19 6.06 17.84
CA PRO A 39 -6.76 5.12 16.80
C PRO A 39 -6.01 5.88 15.72
N SER A 40 -4.78 5.44 15.44
CA SER A 40 -4.03 5.88 14.26
C SER A 40 -4.92 5.67 13.04
N ARG A 41 -5.33 6.76 12.39
CA ARG A 41 -6.12 6.71 11.15
C ARG A 41 -5.16 6.60 9.98
N LEU A 42 -4.47 5.46 9.86
CA LEU A 42 -3.67 5.14 8.70
C LEU A 42 -4.60 4.69 7.57
N ALA A 43 -4.37 5.18 6.35
CA ALA A 43 -5.02 4.68 5.14
C ALA A 43 -3.98 4.47 4.05
N ILE A 44 -4.03 3.31 3.40
CA ILE A 44 -3.27 3.09 2.17
C ILE A 44 -3.98 3.85 1.04
N VAL A 45 -3.23 4.61 0.26
CA VAL A 45 -3.74 5.37 -0.89
C VAL A 45 -2.97 4.94 -2.12
N THR A 46 -3.69 4.53 -3.15
CA THR A 46 -3.10 4.10 -4.43
C THR A 46 -3.72 4.87 -5.57
N TRP A 47 -3.02 4.98 -6.69
CA TRP A 47 -3.63 5.60 -7.87
C TRP A 47 -4.80 4.76 -8.38
N SER A 48 -4.71 3.43 -8.34
CA SER A 48 -5.79 2.54 -8.78
C SER A 48 -5.79 1.25 -7.99
N ASP A 49 -6.69 0.33 -8.31
CA ASP A 49 -6.74 -0.99 -7.68
C ASP A 49 -5.56 -1.90 -8.07
N ALA A 50 -4.70 -1.47 -9.00
CA ALA A 50 -3.57 -2.25 -9.48
C ALA A 50 -2.63 -2.72 -8.35
N ASP A 51 -2.38 -1.89 -7.35
CA ASP A 51 -1.41 -2.19 -6.29
C ASP A 51 -1.99 -3.16 -5.24
N CYS A 52 -3.10 -2.79 -4.59
CA CYS A 52 -3.68 -3.54 -3.47
C CYS A 52 -4.59 -4.70 -3.90
N LEU A 53 -5.41 -4.53 -4.94
CA LEU A 53 -6.32 -5.58 -5.41
C LEU A 53 -5.60 -6.63 -6.26
N SER A 54 -4.59 -6.22 -7.03
CA SER A 54 -3.91 -7.12 -7.98
C SER A 54 -2.48 -7.46 -7.57
N ALA A 55 -1.56 -6.51 -7.53
CA ALA A 55 -0.14 -6.80 -7.44
C ALA A 55 0.24 -7.49 -6.11
N ILE A 56 -0.03 -6.86 -4.97
CA ILE A 56 0.37 -7.43 -3.67
C ILE A 56 -0.42 -8.70 -3.35
N ARG A 57 -1.71 -8.73 -3.69
CA ARG A 57 -2.57 -9.91 -3.52
C ARG A 57 -2.06 -11.12 -4.30
N ARG A 58 -1.79 -10.97 -5.61
CA ARG A 58 -1.25 -12.06 -6.44
C ARG A 58 0.11 -12.53 -5.97
N ASN A 59 0.98 -11.62 -5.53
CA ASN A 59 2.28 -12.02 -4.99
C ASN A 59 2.13 -12.81 -3.69
N CYS A 60 1.21 -12.41 -2.79
CA CYS A 60 0.93 -13.17 -1.57
C CYS A 60 0.39 -14.57 -1.88
N GLU A 61 -0.57 -14.66 -2.82
CA GLU A 61 -1.13 -15.94 -3.29
C GLU A 61 -0.07 -16.85 -3.91
N ALA A 62 0.78 -16.31 -4.79
CA ALA A 62 1.85 -17.07 -5.46
C ALA A 62 2.90 -17.59 -4.46
N LEU A 63 3.24 -16.80 -3.45
CA LEU A 63 4.21 -17.14 -2.41
C LEU A 63 3.58 -17.90 -1.23
N LYS A 64 2.27 -18.12 -1.24
CA LYS A 64 1.50 -18.76 -0.17
C LYS A 64 1.71 -18.10 1.20
N ILE A 65 1.84 -16.78 1.22
CA ILE A 65 1.90 -16.01 2.46
C ILE A 65 0.54 -15.35 2.73
N PRO A 66 0.18 -15.11 4.01
CA PRO A 66 -1.04 -14.41 4.35
C PRO A 66 -1.08 -13.01 3.73
N PHE A 67 -2.22 -12.64 3.17
CA PHE A 67 -2.46 -11.29 2.71
C PHE A 67 -2.70 -10.37 3.92
N PRO A 68 -1.90 -9.30 4.13
CA PRO A 68 -2.08 -8.46 5.32
C PRO A 68 -3.36 -7.62 5.24
N ASP A 69 -4.14 -7.62 6.33
CA ASP A 69 -5.44 -6.93 6.41
C ASP A 69 -5.35 -5.43 6.15
N ARG A 70 -4.19 -4.83 6.43
CA ARG A 70 -3.92 -3.41 6.15
C ARG A 70 -4.06 -3.06 4.66
N PHE A 71 -3.80 -4.00 3.75
CA PHE A 71 -3.98 -3.81 2.32
C PHE A 71 -5.37 -4.24 1.82
N ALA A 72 -6.24 -4.76 2.70
CA ALA A 72 -7.61 -5.14 2.34
C ALA A 72 -8.49 -3.92 2.08
N HIS A 73 -8.12 -2.78 2.68
CA HIS A 73 -8.82 -1.51 2.52
C HIS A 73 -7.84 -0.43 2.07
N TRP A 74 -8.11 0.19 0.93
CA TRP A 74 -7.32 1.30 0.40
C TRP A 74 -8.24 2.36 -0.21
N ILE A 75 -7.72 3.57 -0.35
CA ILE A 75 -8.37 4.65 -1.07
C ILE A 75 -7.86 4.63 -2.50
N ASN A 76 -8.77 4.37 -3.45
CA ASN A 76 -8.50 4.50 -4.87
C ASN A 76 -8.59 5.97 -5.28
N LEU A 77 -7.42 6.62 -5.41
CA LEU A 77 -7.31 8.05 -5.71
C LEU A 77 -7.86 8.41 -7.09
N LYS A 78 -7.84 7.48 -8.05
CA LYS A 78 -8.40 7.70 -9.39
C LYS A 78 -9.91 7.86 -9.37
N GLU A 79 -10.63 7.20 -8.47
CA GLU A 79 -12.07 7.45 -8.29
C GLU A 79 -12.34 8.83 -7.67
N LEU A 80 -11.55 9.24 -6.67
CA LEU A 80 -11.67 10.58 -6.07
C LEU A 80 -11.36 11.68 -7.10
N PHE A 81 -10.34 11.46 -7.93
CA PHE A 81 -9.99 12.37 -9.02
C PHE A 81 -11.16 12.59 -9.99
N LYS A 82 -11.84 11.51 -10.40
CA LYS A 82 -13.04 11.60 -11.26
C LYS A 82 -14.13 12.43 -10.61
N GLN A 83 -14.37 12.21 -9.33
CA GLN A 83 -15.43 12.90 -8.59
C GLN A 83 -15.13 14.39 -8.42
N HIS A 84 -13.86 14.73 -8.17
CA HIS A 84 -13.42 16.11 -7.94
C HIS A 84 -13.37 16.92 -9.25
N PHE A 85 -12.67 16.42 -10.26
CA PHE A 85 -12.46 17.14 -11.53
C PHE A 85 -13.55 16.89 -12.58
N LYS A 86 -14.54 16.04 -12.28
CA LYS A 86 -15.62 15.66 -13.20
C LYS A 86 -15.14 15.14 -14.56
N ARG A 87 -13.91 14.61 -14.63
CA ARG A 87 -13.33 13.98 -15.83
C ARG A 87 -12.85 12.57 -15.56
N LYS A 88 -12.91 11.72 -16.58
CA LYS A 88 -12.34 10.38 -16.51
C LYS A 88 -10.83 10.46 -16.80
N PRO A 89 -9.96 10.04 -15.87
CA PRO A 89 -8.53 9.94 -16.13
C PRO A 89 -8.27 8.83 -17.16
N THR A 90 -7.62 9.20 -18.25
CA THR A 90 -7.25 8.34 -19.39
C THR A 90 -5.77 7.96 -19.37
N MET A 91 -4.98 8.60 -18.50
CA MET A 91 -3.54 8.43 -18.38
C MET A 91 -3.11 8.00 -16.97
N GLY A 92 -1.80 7.78 -16.80
CA GLY A 92 -1.20 7.58 -15.48
C GLY A 92 -1.19 8.86 -14.64
N LEU A 93 -1.09 8.70 -13.31
CA LEU A 93 -1.16 9.77 -12.31
C LEU A 93 -0.42 11.04 -12.72
N LYS A 94 0.88 10.92 -13.08
CA LYS A 94 1.72 12.08 -13.45
C LYS A 94 1.08 12.94 -14.54
N ARG A 95 0.67 12.33 -15.65
CA ARG A 95 0.09 13.07 -16.79
C ARG A 95 -1.29 13.64 -16.48
N GLU A 96 -2.06 12.97 -15.63
CA GLU A 96 -3.36 13.47 -15.18
C GLU A 96 -3.21 14.74 -14.34
N VAL A 97 -2.19 14.77 -13.47
CA VAL A 97 -1.85 15.93 -12.63
C VAL A 97 -1.26 17.07 -13.47
N GLU A 98 -0.36 16.77 -14.41
CA GLU A 98 0.25 17.79 -15.30
C GLU A 98 -0.74 18.41 -16.28
N ALA A 99 -1.91 17.80 -16.50
CA ALA A 99 -2.96 18.27 -17.38
C ALA A 99 -4.09 19.02 -16.66
N LEU A 100 -3.95 19.29 -15.36
CA LEU A 100 -4.83 20.18 -14.60
C LEU A 100 -4.46 21.64 -14.83
#